data_AF-A0A349KIL9-F1
#
_entry.id   AF-A0A349KIL9-F1
#
_cell.length_a   1.000
_cell.length_b   1.000
_cell.length_c   1.000
_cell.angle_alpha   90.00
_cell.angle_beta   90.00
_cell.angle_gamma   90.00
#
_symmetry.space_group_name_H-M   'P 1'
#
loop_
_entity.id
_entity.type
_entity.pdbx_description
1 polymer ?
#
loop_
_entity_poly.entity_id
_entity_poly.type
_entity_poly.pdbx_seq_one_letter_code
_entity_poly.pdbx_strand_id
1 'polypeptide(L)'
;GQGTFTSPDGHKYVGEFKDNKFHGQGTFTDANSEYVGEFKDGKQHGRGALTFLSGTVSGRAWNGYFMNGDFVPNICTYMGLTKGTPEHGKCVLKLMDSVMSEAD
;
A
#
# COMPACT_ATOMS: atom_id res chain seq x y z
N GLY A 1 19.75 8.52 -0.04
CA GLY A 1 19.63 9.85 -0.67
C GLY A 1 18.32 9.93 -1.44
N GLN A 2 17.79 11.14 -1.68
CA GLN A 2 16.56 11.32 -2.46
C GLN A 2 16.81 11.07 -3.95
N GLY A 3 15.82 10.56 -4.68
CA GLY A 3 15.93 10.31 -6.11
C GLY A 3 14.60 10.07 -6.80
N THR A 4 14.68 9.90 -8.11
CA THR A 4 13.55 9.47 -8.94
C THR A 4 14.00 8.31 -9.81
N PHE A 5 13.18 7.27 -9.85
CA PHE A 5 13.33 6.14 -10.74
C PHE A 5 12.12 6.07 -11.66
N THR A 6 12.37 5.82 -12.94
CA THR A 6 11.32 5.57 -13.94
C THR A 6 11.71 4.30 -14.67
N SER A 7 10.82 3.31 -14.64
CA SER A 7 10.98 2.07 -15.41
C SER A 7 10.53 2.26 -16.86
N PRO A 8 11.02 1.44 -17.80
CA PRO A 8 10.51 1.41 -19.18
C PRO A 8 9.01 1.12 -19.27
N ASP A 9 8.47 0.36 -18.31
CA ASP A 9 7.04 0.00 -18.22
C ASP A 9 6.18 1.13 -17.66
N GLY A 10 6.76 2.30 -17.37
CA GLY A 10 6.05 3.49 -16.90
C GLY A 10 5.87 3.57 -15.38
N HIS A 11 6.32 2.57 -14.61
CA HIS A 11 6.36 2.70 -13.15
C HIS A 11 7.33 3.80 -12.74
N LYS A 12 6.95 4.59 -11.74
CA LYS A 12 7.72 5.70 -11.22
C LYS A 12 7.86 5.58 -9.73
N TYR A 13 9.05 5.86 -9.21
CA TYR A 13 9.30 6.03 -7.79
C TYR A 13 9.97 7.38 -7.54
N VAL A 14 9.49 8.11 -6.53
CA VAL A 14 10.10 9.34 -6.04
C VAL A 14 10.25 9.22 -4.53
N GLY A 15 11.48 9.27 -4.03
CA GLY A 15 11.70 9.12 -2.60
C GLY A 15 13.13 8.78 -2.23
N GLU A 16 13.29 8.21 -1.05
CA GLU A 16 14.58 7.86 -0.50
C GLU A 16 15.14 6.55 -1.09
N PHE A 17 16.44 6.54 -1.32
CA PHE A 17 17.21 5.39 -1.76
C PHE A 17 18.27 5.04 -0.74
N LYS A 18 18.46 3.75 -0.52
CA LYS A 18 19.57 3.17 0.23
C LYS A 18 20.10 1.96 -0.54
N ASP A 19 21.41 1.91 -0.76
CA ASP A 19 22.07 0.81 -1.48
C ASP A 19 21.41 0.48 -2.83
N ASN A 20 21.08 1.53 -3.60
CA ASN A 20 20.36 1.46 -4.89
C ASN A 20 18.94 0.86 -4.83
N LYS A 21 18.34 0.78 -3.64
CA LYS A 21 16.98 0.30 -3.43
C LYS A 21 16.10 1.40 -2.85
N PHE A 22 14.81 1.37 -3.17
CA PHE A 22 13.81 2.21 -2.52
C PHE A 22 13.82 1.95 -1.01
N HIS A 23 13.81 3.02 -0.24
CA HIS A 23 13.91 2.99 1.21
C HIS A 23 13.18 4.18 1.82
N GLY A 24 13.00 4.21 3.14
CA GLY A 24 12.47 5.39 3.83
C GLY A 24 11.09 5.78 3.32
N GLN A 25 10.83 7.08 3.17
CA GLN A 25 9.58 7.57 2.60
C GLN A 25 9.67 7.72 1.09
N GLY A 26 8.58 7.40 0.40
CA GLY A 26 8.47 7.66 -1.03
C GLY A 26 7.05 7.54 -1.58
N THR A 27 6.96 7.82 -2.87
CA THR A 27 5.77 7.63 -3.70
C THR A 27 6.13 6.68 -4.82
N PHE A 28 5.41 5.58 -4.92
CA PHE A 28 5.47 4.66 -6.05
C PHE A 28 4.17 4.75 -6.84
N THR A 29 4.27 4.96 -8.15
CA THR A 29 3.13 5.05 -9.06
C THR A 29 3.33 4.01 -10.14
N ASP A 30 2.33 3.17 -10.36
CA ASP A 30 2.23 2.28 -11.51
C ASP A 30 1.00 2.64 -12.36
N ALA A 31 0.67 1.81 -13.35
CA ALA A 31 -0.46 2.07 -14.25
C ALA A 31 -1.83 2.05 -13.55
N ASN A 32 -1.94 1.36 -12.41
CA ASN A 32 -3.20 1.07 -11.73
C ASN A 32 -3.32 1.74 -10.36
N SER A 33 -2.21 2.14 -9.75
CA SER A 33 -2.19 2.63 -8.38
C SER A 33 -1.07 3.63 -8.10
N GLU A 34 -1.30 4.44 -7.07
CA GLU A 34 -0.30 5.26 -6.43
C GLU A 34 -0.22 4.86 -4.95
N TYR A 35 0.97 4.54 -4.49
CA TYR A 35 1.27 4.28 -3.09
C TYR A 35 2.20 5.36 -2.54
N VAL A 36 1.81 5.96 -1.42
CA VAL A 36 2.62 6.93 -0.68
C VAL A 36 2.88 6.36 0.71
N GLY A 37 4.14 6.11 1.06
CA GLY A 37 4.46 5.57 2.37
C GLY A 37 5.88 5.06 2.52
N GLU A 38 6.04 4.12 3.44
CA GLU A 38 7.33 3.55 3.81
C GLU A 38 7.81 2.50 2.79
N PHE A 39 9.11 2.46 2.56
CA PHE A 39 9.79 1.49 1.72
C PHE A 39 10.97 0.87 2.47
N LYS A 40 11.18 -0.43 2.23
CA LYS A 40 12.32 -1.17 2.78
C LYS A 40 12.82 -2.18 1.76
N ASP A 41 14.14 -2.18 1.54
CA ASP A 41 14.82 -3.10 0.63
C ASP A 41 14.19 -3.19 -0.78
N GLY A 42 13.67 -2.05 -1.28
CA GLY A 42 13.07 -1.94 -2.62
C GLY A 42 11.58 -2.25 -2.68
N LYS A 43 10.92 -2.53 -1.56
CA LYS A 43 9.50 -2.90 -1.50
C LYS A 43 8.71 -1.92 -0.63
N GLN A 44 7.42 -1.75 -0.91
CA GLN A 44 6.48 -1.10 -0.02
C GLN A 44 6.50 -1.80 1.34
N HIS A 45 6.46 -1.02 2.42
CA HIS A 45 6.52 -1.53 3.79
C HIS A 45 5.77 -0.60 4.73
N GLY A 46 5.52 -1.04 5.97
CA GLY A 46 5.10 -0.14 7.03
C GLY A 46 3.82 0.63 6.71
N ARG A 47 3.71 1.88 7.16
CA ARG A 47 2.52 2.70 6.96
C ARG A 47 2.52 3.34 5.58
N GLY A 48 1.33 3.47 5.01
CA GLY A 48 1.13 4.31 3.83
C GLY A 48 -0.32 4.43 3.41
N ALA A 49 -0.52 5.16 2.32
CA ALA A 49 -1.79 5.33 1.65
C ALA A 49 -1.70 4.75 0.23
N LEU A 50 -2.68 3.93 -0.14
CA LEU A 50 -2.82 3.36 -1.48
C LEU A 50 -4.03 4.01 -2.16
N THR A 51 -3.83 4.53 -3.36
CA THR A 51 -4.88 5.10 -4.20
C THR A 51 -4.95 4.30 -5.49
N PHE A 52 -6.11 3.71 -5.78
CA PHE A 52 -6.34 3.07 -7.07
C PHE A 52 -6.65 4.15 -8.12
N LEU A 53 -6.05 4.04 -9.30
CA LEU A 53 -6.25 4.92 -10.44
C LEU A 53 -7.36 4.40 -11.37
N SER A 54 -7.72 3.13 -11.25
CA SER A 54 -8.77 2.47 -12.04
C SER A 54 -9.69 1.61 -11.16
N GLY A 55 -10.85 1.23 -11.69
CA GLY A 55 -11.85 0.41 -10.99
C GLY A 55 -12.86 1.20 -10.13
N THR A 56 -13.78 0.48 -9.49
CA THR A 56 -14.93 1.00 -8.72
C THR A 56 -14.54 1.94 -7.57
N VAL A 57 -13.32 1.80 -7.07
CA VAL A 57 -12.79 2.60 -5.95
C VAL A 57 -11.77 3.65 -6.37
N SER A 58 -11.63 3.90 -7.68
CA SER A 58 -10.66 4.86 -8.22
C SER A 58 -10.80 6.25 -7.58
N GLY A 59 -9.66 6.90 -7.33
CA GLY A 59 -9.57 8.25 -6.76
C GLY A 59 -9.75 8.31 -5.24
N ARG A 60 -10.00 7.19 -4.57
CA ARG A 60 -10.02 7.13 -3.09
C ARG A 60 -8.68 6.65 -2.55
N ALA A 61 -8.13 7.41 -1.61
CA ALA A 61 -6.95 7.03 -0.84
C ALA A 61 -7.34 6.16 0.36
N TRP A 62 -6.68 5.02 0.49
CA TRP A 62 -6.87 4.07 1.59
C TRP A 62 -5.65 4.10 2.49
N ASN A 63 -5.82 4.47 3.76
CA ASN A 63 -4.73 4.41 4.73
C ASN A 63 -4.58 2.98 5.26
N GLY A 64 -3.37 2.48 5.35
CA GLY A 64 -3.12 1.08 5.73
C GLY A 64 -1.67 0.79 6.06
N TYR A 65 -1.35 -0.49 6.06
CA TYR A 65 -0.01 -1.01 6.29
C TYR A 65 0.37 -2.02 5.19
N PHE A 66 1.57 -1.93 4.63
CA PHE A 66 2.14 -3.00 3.82
C PHE A 66 2.89 -4.00 4.70
N MET A 67 2.41 -5.24 4.73
CA MET A 67 3.03 -6.34 5.48
C MET A 67 3.13 -7.58 4.60
N ASN A 68 4.34 -8.15 4.50
CA ASN A 68 4.63 -9.36 3.70
C ASN A 68 4.26 -9.27 2.19
N GLY A 69 4.09 -8.06 1.65
CA GLY A 69 3.72 -7.84 0.25
C GLY A 69 2.27 -7.39 0.07
N ASP A 70 1.43 -7.54 1.11
CA ASP A 70 0.01 -7.21 1.03
C ASP A 70 -0.30 -5.87 1.70
N PHE A 71 -1.17 -5.11 1.05
CA PHE A 71 -1.71 -3.88 1.63
C PHE A 71 -2.90 -4.19 2.54
N VAL A 72 -2.78 -3.83 3.81
CA VAL A 72 -3.80 -4.02 4.83
C VAL A 72 -4.47 -2.68 5.13
N PRO A 73 -5.66 -2.39 4.58
CA PRO A 73 -6.35 -1.14 4.84
C PRO A 73 -6.82 -1.06 6.30
N ASN A 74 -6.71 0.12 6.91
CA ASN A 74 -7.24 0.39 8.25
C ASN A 74 -8.76 0.62 8.25
N ILE A 75 -9.48 0.14 7.24
CA ILE A 75 -10.94 0.36 7.09
C ILE A 75 -11.72 -0.18 8.30
N CYS A 76 -11.26 -1.27 8.93
CA CYS A 76 -11.85 -1.79 10.16
C CYS A 76 -11.75 -0.79 11.31
N THR A 77 -10.64 -0.05 11.40
CA THR A 77 -10.49 1.04 12.37
C THR A 77 -11.46 2.19 12.04
N TYR A 78 -11.68 2.50 10.76
CA TYR A 78 -12.70 3.48 10.33
C TYR A 78 -14.14 3.02 10.57
N MET A 79 -14.40 1.70 10.61
CA MET A 79 -15.67 1.12 11.04
C MET A 79 -15.87 1.15 12.57
N GLY A 80 -14.97 1.81 13.31
CA GLY A 80 -15.02 1.93 14.77
C GLY A 80 -14.44 0.74 15.53
N LEU A 81 -13.79 -0.22 14.85
CA LEU A 81 -13.16 -1.36 15.52
C LEU A 81 -11.80 -0.96 16.09
N THR A 82 -11.63 -1.16 17.39
CA THR A 82 -10.36 -0.84 18.07
C THR A 82 -9.25 -1.78 17.59
N LYS A 83 -8.12 -1.18 17.16
CA LYS A 83 -6.95 -1.96 16.74
C LYS A 83 -6.49 -2.90 17.86
N GLY A 84 -6.31 -4.17 17.52
CA GLY A 84 -5.85 -5.20 18.47
C GLY A 84 -6.97 -6.02 19.12
N THR A 85 -8.25 -5.73 18.83
CA THR A 85 -9.35 -6.60 19.29
C THR A 85 -9.57 -7.81 18.35
N PRO A 86 -10.19 -8.89 18.85
CA PRO A 86 -10.58 -10.02 18.01
C PRO A 86 -11.48 -9.63 16.84
N GLU A 87 -12.37 -8.65 17.02
CA GLU A 87 -13.29 -8.15 15.98
C GLU A 87 -12.54 -7.41 14.89
N HIS A 88 -11.54 -6.60 15.27
CA HIS A 88 -10.63 -5.97 14.33
C HIS A 88 -9.85 -7.02 13.52
N GLY A 89 -9.33 -8.07 14.18
CA GLY A 89 -8.65 -9.18 13.52
C GLY A 89 -9.54 -9.91 12.51
N LYS A 90 -10.78 -10.24 12.88
CA LYS A 90 -11.77 -10.89 12.00
C LYS A 90 -12.14 -10.01 10.80
N CYS A 91 -12.31 -8.70 11.01
CA CYS A 91 -12.61 -7.76 9.95
C CYS A 91 -11.46 -7.69 8.93
N VAL A 92 -10.21 -7.60 9.40
CA VAL A 92 -9.02 -7.59 8.53
C VAL A 92 -8.92 -8.89 7.72
N LEU A 93 -9.07 -10.05 8.36
CA LEU A 93 -9.01 -11.35 7.67
C LEU A 93 -10.09 -11.46 6.58
N LYS A 94 -11.33 -11.08 6.90
CA LYS A 94 -12.44 -11.09 5.92
C LYS A 94 -12.20 -10.16 4.73
N LEU A 95 -11.57 -9.01 4.95
CA LEU A 95 -11.22 -8.08 3.88
C LEU A 95 -10.07 -8.59 3.04
N MET A 96 -9.05 -9.20 3.66
CA MET A 96 -7.96 -9.86 2.94
C MET A 96 -8.50 -10.97 2.04
N ASP A 97 -9.38 -11.83 2.56
CA ASP A 97 -10.02 -12.90 1.79
C ASP A 97 -10.85 -12.34 0.61
N SER A 98 -11.58 -11.24 0.84
CA SER A 98 -12.40 -10.61 -0.19
C SER A 98 -11.58 -9.93 -1.29
N VAL A 99 -10.41 -9.40 -0.97
CA VAL A 99 -9.52 -8.80 -1.98
C VAL A 99 -8.77 -9.88 -2.76
N MET A 100 -8.41 -11.00 -2.12
CA MET A 100 -7.74 -12.11 -2.79
C MET A 100 -8.70 -13.00 -3.61
N SER A 101 -10.00 -13.03 -3.29
CA SER A 101 -10.97 -13.84 -4.05
C SER A 101 -11.42 -13.22 -5.37
N GLU A 102 -11.03 -11.99 -5.68
CA GLU A 102 -11.35 -11.32 -6.95
C GLU A 102 -10.17 -11.36 -7.96
N ALA A 103 -9.11 -12.11 -7.65
CA ALA A 103 -7.90 -12.21 -8.47
C ALA A 103 -7.83 -13.46 -9.38
N ASP A 104 -8.98 -14.05 -9.73
CA ASP A 104 -9.11 -15.11 -10.75
C ASP A 104 -9.33 -14.54 -12.16
#